data_AF-A0A382BPW4-F1
#
_entry.id   AF-A0A382BPW4-F1
#
_cell.length_a   1.000
_cell.length_b   1.000
_cell.length_c   1.000
_cell.angle_alpha   90.00
_cell.angle_beta   90.00
_cell.angle_gamma   90.00
#
_symmetry.space_group_name_H-M   'P 1'
#
loop_
_entity.id
_entity.type
_entity.pdbx_description
1 polymer ?
#
loop_
_entity_poly.entity_id
_entity_poly.type
_entity_poly.pdbx_seq_one_letter_code
_entity_poly.pdbx_strand_id
1 'polypeptide(L)' 'MHETKVGLAPGAAFGAGGEHYLRICYAKSPEVLGNALDRLAPVFDL' A
#
# COMPACT_ATOMS: atom_id res chain seq x y z
N MET A 1 5.64 -4.62 -4.02
CA MET A 1 5.06 -5.77 -4.76
C MET A 1 5.98 -6.99 -4.79
N HIS A 2 7.28 -6.85 -5.07
CA HIS A 2 8.16 -8.02 -5.18
C HIS A 2 8.41 -8.72 -3.84
N GLU A 3 8.63 -7.94 -2.77
CA GLU A 3 8.87 -8.44 -1.40
C GLU A 3 7.56 -8.79 -0.68
N THR A 4 6.68 -7.81 -0.51
CA THR A 4 5.45 -7.96 0.30
C THR A 4 4.30 -8.64 -0.44
N LYS A 5 4.39 -8.83 -1.76
CA LYS A 5 3.26 -9.29 -2.61
C LYS A 5 1.99 -8.42 -2.51
N VAL A 6 2.13 -7.15 -2.11
CA VAL A 6 1.04 -6.15 -2.09
C VAL A 6 1.26 -5.11 -3.18
N GLY A 7 0.19 -4.85 -3.96
CA GLY A 7 0.15 -3.81 -4.98
C GLY A 7 -0.40 -2.50 -4.43
N LEU A 8 0.38 -1.42 -4.57
CA LEU A 8 0.01 -0.05 -4.18
C LEU A 8 0.22 0.87 -5.38
N ALA A 9 -0.61 1.91 -5.50
CA ALA A 9 -0.40 2.90 -6.55
C ALA A 9 0.59 3.97 -6.06
N PRO A 10 1.62 4.32 -6.86
CA PRO A 10 2.56 5.39 -6.49
C PRO A 10 1.84 6.75 -6.47
N GLY A 11 2.06 7.54 -5.43
CA GLY A 11 1.41 8.86 -5.28
C GLY A 11 1.78 9.84 -6.39
N ALA A 12 2.98 9.72 -6.97
CA ALA A 12 3.40 10.51 -8.13
C ALA A 12 2.47 10.37 -9.36
N ALA A 13 1.70 9.28 -9.46
CA ALA A 13 0.68 9.13 -10.52
C ALA A 13 -0.53 10.07 -10.34
N PHE A 14 -0.64 10.78 -9.21
CA PHE A 14 -1.77 11.65 -8.86
C PHE A 14 -1.41 13.15 -8.87
N GLY A 15 -0.22 13.51 -9.36
CA GLY A 15 0.22 14.89 -9.51
C GLY A 15 1.20 15.36 -8.44
N ALA A 16 1.56 16.63 -8.53
CA ALA A 16 2.54 17.27 -7.65
C ALA A 16 2.08 17.20 -6.19
N GLY A 17 2.97 16.77 -5.29
CA GLY A 17 2.71 16.56 -3.87
C GLY A 17 2.48 15.08 -3.49
N GLY A 18 2.43 14.17 -4.46
CA GLY A 18 2.28 12.73 -4.25
C GLY A 18 3.59 11.93 -4.21
N GLU A 19 4.74 12.55 -4.44
CA GLU A 19 6.02 11.88 -4.71
C GLU A 19 6.51 10.98 -3.57
N HIS A 20 6.11 11.28 -2.33
CA HIS A 20 6.50 10.53 -1.13
C HIS A 20 5.33 9.73 -0.52
N TYR A 21 4.25 9.54 -1.27
CA TYR A 21 3.05 8.87 -0.81
C TYR A 21 2.73 7.62 -1.64
N LEU A 22 2.00 6.70 -1.02
CA LEU A 22 1.42 5.52 -1.66
C LEU A 22 -0.09 5.53 -1.44
N ARG A 23 -0.86 5.11 -2.44
CA ARG A 23 -2.31 4.99 -2.35
C ARG A 23 -2.73 3.52 -2.25
N ILE A 24 -3.51 3.22 -1.21
CA ILE A 24 -4.19 1.94 -1.03
C ILE A 24 -5.65 2.02 -1.48
N CYS A 25 -6.15 0.98 -2.15
CA CYS A 25 -7.57 0.82 -2.44
C CYS A 25 -8.23 0.03 -1.31
N TYR A 26 -9.00 0.70 -0.46
CA TYR A 26 -9.65 0.08 0.69
C TYR A 26 -10.93 -0.70 0.35
N ALA A 27 -11.46 -0.56 -0.88
CA ALA A 27 -12.69 -1.22 -1.34
C ALA A 27 -12.46 -2.72 -1.62
N LYS A 28 -12.14 -3.47 -0.56
CA LYS A 28 -11.86 -4.92 -0.51
C LYS A 28 -12.47 -5.50 0.78
N SER A 29 -12.52 -6.82 0.89
CA SER A 29 -12.98 -7.45 2.13
C SER A 29 -12.01 -7.15 3.28
N PRO A 30 -12.49 -7.11 4.54
CA PRO A 30 -11.63 -6.89 5.71
C PRO A 30 -10.48 -7.90 5.79
N GLU A 31 -10.73 -9.16 5.42
CA GLU A 31 -9.71 -10.22 5.39
C GLU A 31 -8.58 -9.93 4.40
N VAL A 32 -8.92 -9.51 3.17
CA VAL A 32 -7.91 -9.17 2.15
C VAL A 32 -7.11 -7.95 2.58
N LEU A 33 -7.78 -6.95 3.17
CA LEU A 33 -7.13 -5.73 3.64
C LEU A 33 -6.19 -6.03 4.82
N GLY A 34 -6.63 -6.82 5.80
CA GLY A 34 -5.81 -7.25 6.95
C GLY A 34 -4.55 -7.99 6.50
N ASN A 35 -4.71 -9.02 5.67
CA ASN A 35 -3.58 -9.76 5.10
C ASN A 35 -2.59 -8.88 4.33
N ALA A 36 -3.07 -7.85 3.63
CA ALA A 36 -2.22 -6.91 2.92
C ALA A 36 -1.45 -5.99 3.89
N LEU A 37 -2.10 -5.50 4.95
CA LEU A 37 -1.47 -4.67 5.97
C LEU A 37 -0.44 -5.46 6.78
N ASP A 38 -0.73 -6.70 7.17
CA ASP A 38 0.22 -7.58 7.89
C ASP A 38 1.49 -7.83 7.07
N ARG A 39 1.37 -7.96 5.75
CA ARG A 39 2.52 -8.11 4.85
C ARG A 39 3.31 -6.82 4.66
N LEU A 40 2.68 -5.67 4.88
CA LEU A 40 3.31 -4.35 4.77
C LEU A 40 3.96 -3.92 6.09
N ALA A 41 3.45 -4.34 7.24
CA ALA A 41 3.94 -3.92 8.54
C ALA A 41 5.47 -4.10 8.71
N PRO A 42 6.13 -5.20 8.32
CA PRO A 42 7.57 -5.37 8.55
C PRO A 42 8.48 -4.47 7.70
N VAL A 43 7.97 -3.86 6.62
CA VAL A 43 8.75 -2.97 5.73
C VAL A 43 8.53 -1.49 6.05
N PHE A 44 7.59 -1.21 6.95
CA PHE A 44 7.43 0.10 7.56
C PHE A 44 7.94 -0.01 8.99
N ASP A 45 8.54 1.04 9.55
CA ASP A 45 8.93 1.06 10.97
C ASP A 45 7.68 1.25 11.85
N LEU A 46 6.73 0.31 11.76
CA LEU A 46 5.43 0.30 12.45
C LEU A 46 5.41 -0.68 13.63
#